data_AF-A0A2E5ID06-F1
#
_entry.id   AF-A0A2E5ID06-F1
#
_cell.length_a   1.000
_cell.length_b   1.000
_cell.length_c   1.000
_cell.angle_alpha   90.00
_cell.angle_beta   90.00
_cell.angle_gamma   90.00
#
_symmetry.space_group_name_H-M   'P 1'
#
loop_
_entity.id
_entity.type
_entity.pdbx_description
1 polymer ?
#
loop_
_entity_poly.entity_id
_entity_poly.type
_entity_poly.pdbx_seq_one_letter_code
_entity_poly.pdbx_strand_id
1 'polypeptide(L)'
;MEHTLAMQIVGGVALFIGLRMNIDPVGFNKTIFGDIEAIESGESSAMRMAIGGGLLALAIINIYCSFNIEDSSAGGAVLTGTALGLTALLATVAIPKFRGYTDSIPTLPMVVLPTMIAICLYSAIV
;
A
#
# COMPACT_ATOMS: atom_id res chain seq x y z
N MET A 1 18.89 4.92 6.99
CA MET A 1 18.88 3.81 5.99
C MET A 1 19.00 4.48 4.64
N GLU A 2 19.83 3.97 3.74
CA GLU A 2 20.01 4.58 2.42
C GLU A 2 18.66 4.70 1.69
N HIS A 3 18.39 5.87 1.09
CA HIS A 3 17.07 6.21 0.55
C HIS A 3 16.67 5.31 -0.63
N THR A 4 17.61 4.96 -1.50
CA THR A 4 17.40 4.03 -2.61
C THR A 4 16.96 2.67 -2.09
N LEU A 5 17.60 2.12 -1.06
CA LEU A 5 17.17 0.87 -0.44
C LEU A 5 15.76 0.96 0.15
N ALA A 6 15.44 2.05 0.86
CA ALA A 6 14.11 2.23 1.43
C ALA A 6 13.02 2.31 0.34
N MET A 7 13.27 3.06 -0.74
CA MET A 7 12.38 3.15 -1.90
C MET A 7 12.19 1.78 -2.58
N GLN A 8 13.25 0.99 -2.70
CA GLN A 8 13.17 -0.36 -3.28
C GLN A 8 12.37 -1.33 -2.41
N ILE A 9 12.55 -1.29 -1.08
CA ILE A 9 11.78 -2.14 -0.15
C ILE A 9 10.30 -1.78 -0.22
N VAL A 10 9.98 -0.50 -0.06
CA VAL A 10 8.58 -0.03 -0.05
C VAL A 10 7.93 -0.25 -1.43
N GLY A 11 8.65 0.08 -2.50
CA GLY A 11 8.19 -0.15 -3.86
C GLY A 11 7.99 -1.63 -4.18
N GLY A 12 8.90 -2.50 -3.74
CA GLY A 12 8.79 -3.95 -3.93
C GLY A 12 7.61 -4.56 -3.18
N VAL A 13 7.40 -4.19 -1.91
CA VAL A 13 6.24 -4.64 -1.13
C VAL A 13 4.93 -4.18 -1.79
N ALA A 14 4.85 -2.90 -2.17
CA ALA A 14 3.68 -2.36 -2.87
C ALA A 14 3.43 -3.06 -4.21
N LEU A 15 4.49 -3.42 -4.95
CA LEU A 15 4.40 -4.16 -6.22
C LEU A 15 3.74 -5.53 -6.01
N PHE A 16 4.25 -6.33 -5.07
CA PHE A 16 3.72 -7.67 -4.83
C PHE A 16 2.26 -7.65 -4.37
N ILE A 17 1.90 -6.69 -3.51
CA ILE A 17 0.52 -6.55 -3.04
C ILE A 17 -0.39 -6.10 -4.18
N GLY A 18 0.02 -5.09 -4.95
CA GLY A 18 -0.74 -4.59 -6.09
C GLY A 18 -0.96 -5.65 -7.17
N LEU A 19 0.07 -6.47 -7.46
CA LEU A 19 -0.05 -7.61 -8.36
C LEU A 19 -1.02 -8.65 -7.81
N ARG A 20 -0.92 -9.02 -6.52
CA ARG A 20 -1.83 -10.00 -5.91
C ARG A 20 -3.28 -9.53 -5.97
N MET A 21 -3.54 -8.25 -5.71
CA MET A 21 -4.88 -7.65 -5.80
C MET A 21 -5.46 -7.64 -7.22
N ASN A 22 -4.61 -7.66 -8.26
CA ASN A 22 -5.05 -7.67 -9.65
C ASN A 22 -5.15 -9.08 -10.26
N ILE A 23 -4.30 -10.02 -9.81
CA ILE A 23 -4.31 -11.41 -10.28
C ILE A 23 -5.44 -12.21 -9.63
N ASP A 24 -5.68 -12.01 -8.33
CA ASP A 24 -6.68 -12.76 -7.56
C ASP A 24 -7.38 -11.83 -6.55
N PRO A 25 -8.22 -10.90 -7.03
CA PRO A 25 -8.94 -9.96 -6.17
C PRO A 25 -9.90 -10.66 -5.20
N VAL A 26 -10.54 -11.75 -5.64
CA VAL A 26 -11.48 -12.53 -4.81
C VAL A 26 -10.73 -13.19 -3.66
N GLY A 27 -9.65 -13.94 -3.95
CA GLY A 27 -8.84 -14.58 -2.92
C GLY A 27 -8.23 -13.55 -1.97
N PHE A 28 -7.78 -12.39 -2.49
CA PHE A 28 -7.28 -11.32 -1.64
C PHE A 28 -8.34 -10.77 -0.69
N ASN A 29 -9.57 -10.53 -1.17
CA ASN A 29 -10.68 -10.13 -0.30
C ASN A 29 -10.96 -11.17 0.78
N LYS A 30 -10.98 -12.47 0.42
CA LYS A 30 -11.21 -13.57 1.39
C LYS A 30 -10.16 -13.63 2.48
N THR A 31 -8.88 -13.37 2.16
CA THR A 31 -7.82 -13.33 3.18
C THR A 31 -8.00 -12.22 4.22
N ILE A 32 -8.77 -11.18 3.88
CA ILE A 32 -8.97 -10.00 4.72
C ILE A 32 -10.25 -10.11 5.55
N PHE A 33 -11.33 -10.55 4.90
CA PHE A 33 -12.68 -10.46 5.46
C PHE A 33 -13.31 -11.83 5.75
N GLY A 34 -12.61 -12.93 5.43
CA GLY A 34 -13.16 -14.28 5.51
C GLY A 34 -13.97 -14.66 4.26
N ASP A 35 -14.55 -15.85 4.28
CA ASP A 35 -15.37 -16.35 3.17
C ASP A 35 -16.84 -15.98 3.39
N ILE A 36 -17.26 -14.83 2.85
CA ILE A 36 -18.65 -14.32 2.94
C ILE A 36 -19.17 -13.97 1.54
N GLU A 37 -20.45 -14.24 1.28
CA GLU A 37 -21.08 -14.13 -0.05
C GLU A 37 -20.92 -12.74 -0.70
N ALA A 38 -20.96 -11.66 0.11
CA ALA A 38 -20.79 -10.28 -0.35
C ALA A 38 -19.41 -9.97 -0.96
N ILE A 39 -18.39 -10.80 -0.69
CA ILE A 39 -17.03 -10.64 -1.23
C ILE A 39 -16.89 -11.18 -2.65
N GLU A 40 -17.73 -12.13 -3.02
CA GLU A 40 -17.65 -12.83 -4.31
C GLU A 40 -18.27 -12.02 -5.46
N SER A 41 -18.77 -10.80 -5.20
CA SER A 41 -19.31 -9.95 -6.26
C SER A 41 -18.20 -9.44 -7.20
N GLY A 42 -18.56 -9.34 -8.49
CA GLY A 42 -17.67 -8.81 -9.51
C GLY A 42 -17.29 -7.34 -9.25
N GLU A 43 -18.21 -6.55 -8.71
CA GLU A 43 -18.03 -5.14 -8.38
C GLU A 43 -17.03 -4.96 -7.22
N SER A 44 -17.14 -5.78 -6.18
CA SER A 44 -16.17 -5.78 -5.05
C SER A 44 -14.77 -6.13 -5.54
N SER A 45 -14.67 -7.13 -6.42
CA SER A 45 -13.41 -7.55 -7.04
C SER A 45 -12.82 -6.45 -7.93
N ALA A 46 -13.65 -5.78 -8.73
CA ALA A 46 -13.22 -4.65 -9.57
C ALA A 46 -12.68 -3.49 -8.72
N MET A 47 -13.34 -3.14 -7.61
CA MET A 47 -12.85 -2.12 -6.68
C MET A 47 -11.52 -2.54 -6.04
N ARG A 48 -11.34 -3.83 -5.70
CA ARG A 48 -10.07 -4.35 -5.20
C ARG A 48 -8.94 -4.21 -6.22
N MET A 49 -9.20 -4.52 -7.50
CA MET A 49 -8.24 -4.34 -8.57
C MET A 49 -7.82 -2.87 -8.72
N ALA A 50 -8.78 -1.94 -8.66
CA ALA A 50 -8.50 -0.50 -8.72
C ALA A 50 -7.61 -0.04 -7.55
N ILE A 51 -7.88 -0.51 -6.32
CA ILE A 51 -7.01 -0.27 -5.16
C ILE A 51 -5.61 -0.85 -5.39
N GLY A 52 -5.53 -2.07 -5.95
CA GLY A 52 -4.27 -2.69 -6.35
C GLY A 52 -3.50 -1.86 -7.37
N GLY A 53 -4.19 -1.25 -8.34
CA GLY A 53 -3.60 -0.33 -9.31
C GLY A 53 -2.97 0.91 -8.65
N GLY A 54 -3.59 1.44 -7.60
CA GLY A 54 -3.01 2.53 -6.79
C GLY A 54 -1.68 2.13 -6.13
N LEU A 55 -1.60 0.92 -5.58
CA LEU A 55 -0.34 0.39 -5.03
C LEU A 55 0.70 0.09 -6.11
N LEU A 56 0.29 -0.39 -7.29
CA LEU A 56 1.20 -0.56 -8.43
C LEU A 56 1.78 0.77 -8.90
N ALA A 57 0.98 1.84 -8.95
CA ALA A 57 1.47 3.17 -9.28
C ALA A 57 2.52 3.66 -8.25
N LEU A 58 2.23 3.50 -6.96
CA LEU A 58 3.17 3.84 -5.88
C LEU A 58 4.48 3.04 -5.99
N ALA A 59 4.37 1.75 -6.30
CA ALA A 59 5.50 0.85 -6.49
C ALA A 59 6.39 1.31 -7.65
N ILE A 60 5.79 1.56 -8.82
CA ILE A 60 6.53 2.00 -10.02
C ILE A 60 7.25 3.32 -9.74
N ILE A 61 6.57 4.29 -9.11
CA ILE A 61 7.18 5.58 -8.75
C ILE A 61 8.38 5.37 -7.83
N ASN A 62 8.23 4.61 -6.74
CA ASN A 62 9.33 4.39 -5.79
C ASN A 62 10.50 3.64 -6.42
N ILE A 63 10.24 2.57 -7.16
CA ILE A 63 11.28 1.80 -7.85
C ILE A 63 11.99 2.68 -8.87
N TYR A 64 11.25 3.42 -9.70
CA TYR A 64 11.84 4.32 -10.70
C TYR A 64 12.71 5.40 -10.04
N CYS A 65 12.19 6.09 -9.03
CA CYS A 65 12.95 7.11 -8.30
C CYS A 65 14.22 6.53 -7.65
N SER A 66 14.18 5.29 -7.14
CA SER A 66 15.34 4.64 -6.53
C SER A 66 16.55 4.48 -7.45
N PHE A 67 16.32 4.40 -8.77
CA PHE A 67 17.38 4.28 -9.77
C PHE A 67 17.76 5.61 -10.42
N ASN A 68 16.96 6.67 -10.25
CA ASN A 68 17.10 7.91 -11.03
C ASN A 68 17.30 9.16 -10.16
N ILE A 69 17.14 9.07 -8.84
CA ILE A 69 17.39 10.18 -7.92
C ILE A 69 18.67 9.91 -7.15
N GLU A 70 19.69 10.72 -7.43
CA GLU A 70 20.99 10.68 -6.74
C GLU A 70 21.08 11.73 -5.63
N ASP A 71 20.28 12.79 -5.72
CA ASP A 71 20.24 13.85 -4.70
C ASP A 71 19.54 13.36 -3.43
N SER A 72 20.25 13.41 -2.30
CA SER A 72 19.74 12.92 -1.01
C SER A 72 18.51 13.70 -0.54
N SER A 73 18.45 15.02 -0.75
CA SER A 73 17.29 15.83 -0.35
C SER A 73 16.05 15.44 -1.15
N ALA A 74 16.19 15.21 -2.46
CA ALA A 74 15.11 14.74 -3.32
C ALA A 74 14.66 13.31 -2.93
N GLY A 75 15.60 12.42 -2.59
CA GLY A 75 15.29 11.08 -2.10
C GLY A 75 14.47 11.09 -0.81
N GLY A 76 14.86 11.92 0.16
CA GLY A 76 14.11 12.14 1.39
C GLY A 76 12.71 12.72 1.15
N ALA A 77 12.56 13.63 0.18
CA ALA A 77 11.26 14.18 -0.20
C ALA A 77 10.33 13.12 -0.82
N VAL A 78 10.85 12.22 -1.68
CA VAL A 78 10.06 11.11 -2.25
C VAL A 78 9.57 10.15 -1.17
N LEU A 79 10.43 9.79 -0.22
CA LEU A 79 10.06 8.92 0.90
C LEU A 79 9.03 9.58 1.82
N THR A 80 9.19 10.88 2.10
CA THR A 80 8.21 11.65 2.88
C THR A 80 6.86 11.70 2.16
N GLY A 81 6.84 12.00 0.86
CA GLY A 81 5.62 11.99 0.05
C GLY A 81 4.96 10.61 -0.01
N THR A 82 5.76 9.55 -0.12
CA THR A 82 5.31 8.16 -0.07
C THR A 82 4.68 7.83 1.28
N ALA A 83 5.30 8.23 2.40
CA ALA A 83 4.74 8.06 3.74
C ALA A 83 3.39 8.78 3.90
N LEU A 84 3.26 10.01 3.40
CA LEU A 84 2.01 10.76 3.43
C LEU A 84 0.92 10.09 2.59
N GLY A 85 1.24 9.64 1.38
CA GLY A 85 0.31 8.90 0.51
C GLY A 85 -0.15 7.58 1.14
N LEU A 86 0.78 6.82 1.72
CA LEU A 86 0.47 5.58 2.45
C LEU A 86 -0.37 5.85 3.71
N THR A 87 -0.14 6.96 4.41
CA THR A 87 -0.94 7.36 5.58
C THR A 87 -2.38 7.68 5.16
N ALA A 88 -2.55 8.40 4.05
CA ALA A 88 -3.88 8.66 3.48
C ALA A 88 -4.59 7.34 3.10
N LEU A 89 -3.87 6.40 2.46
CA LEU A 89 -4.41 5.08 2.14
C LEU A 89 -4.77 4.26 3.39
N LEU A 90 -3.93 4.28 4.42
CA LEU A 90 -4.22 3.61 5.70
C LEU A 90 -5.49 4.17 6.34
N ALA A 91 -5.68 5.49 6.28
CA ALA A 91 -6.89 6.12 6.80
C ALA A 91 -8.15 5.65 6.06
N THR A 92 -8.12 5.56 4.72
CA THR A 92 -9.27 5.06 3.94
C THR A 92 -9.59 3.58 4.21
N VAL A 93 -8.62 2.82 4.69
CA VAL A 93 -8.78 1.42 5.09
C VAL A 93 -9.29 1.27 6.54
N ALA A 94 -8.85 2.13 7.46
CA ALA A 94 -9.22 2.06 8.87
C ALA A 94 -10.59 2.71 9.17
N ILE A 95 -10.88 3.85 8.53
CA ILE A 95 -12.10 4.65 8.77
C ILE A 95 -13.42 3.87 8.52
N PRO A 96 -13.54 2.98 7.51
CA PRO A 96 -14.79 2.25 7.25
C PRO A 96 -15.36 1.49 8.45
N LYS A 97 -14.51 0.93 9.34
CA LYS A 97 -14.95 0.27 10.58
C LYS A 97 -15.64 1.26 11.52
N PHE A 98 -15.06 2.44 11.71
CA PHE A 98 -15.62 3.49 12.58
C PHE A 98 -16.88 4.14 11.99
N ARG A 99 -17.05 4.06 10.66
CA ARG A 99 -18.25 4.53 9.95
C ARG A 99 -19.35 3.46 9.82
N GLY A 100 -19.13 2.25 10.32
CA GLY A 100 -20.12 1.17 10.28
C GLY A 100 -20.31 0.50 8.91
N TYR A 101 -19.37 0.66 7.97
CA TYR A 101 -19.44 0.01 6.66
C TYR A 101 -18.89 -1.42 6.65
N THR A 102 -18.16 -1.82 7.69
CA THR A 102 -17.63 -3.17 7.83
C THR A 102 -17.46 -3.52 9.31
N ASP A 103 -17.74 -4.78 9.65
CA ASP A 103 -17.48 -5.30 10.99
C ASP A 103 -16.06 -5.83 11.18
N SER A 104 -15.34 -6.02 10.08
CA SER A 104 -14.02 -6.62 10.06
C SER A 104 -12.94 -5.55 9.96
N ILE A 105 -11.89 -5.67 10.77
CA ILE A 105 -10.67 -4.87 10.58
C ILE A 105 -9.81 -5.61 9.55
N PRO A 106 -9.41 -4.96 8.44
CA PRO A 106 -8.58 -5.59 7.44
C PRO A 106 -7.14 -5.73 7.97
N THR A 107 -6.88 -6.83 8.68
CA THR A 107 -5.66 -7.06 9.47
C THR A 107 -4.38 -6.92 8.65
N LEU A 108 -4.33 -7.50 7.45
CA LEU A 108 -3.15 -7.47 6.59
C LEU A 108 -2.76 -6.03 6.20
N PRO A 109 -3.64 -5.19 5.62
CA PRO A 109 -3.36 -3.77 5.43
C PRO A 109 -2.96 -3.01 6.71
N MET A 110 -3.60 -3.32 7.84
CA MET A 110 -3.33 -2.66 9.13
C MET A 110 -1.95 -2.97 9.71
N VAL A 111 -1.25 -4.00 9.22
CA VAL A 111 0.14 -4.28 9.60
C VAL A 111 1.10 -3.77 8.54
N VAL A 112 0.79 -4.02 7.26
CA VAL A 112 1.73 -3.74 6.17
C VAL A 112 1.85 -2.24 5.89
N LEU A 113 0.74 -1.49 5.85
CA LEU A 113 0.80 -0.06 5.55
C LEU A 113 1.57 0.73 6.63
N PRO A 114 1.32 0.56 7.94
CA PRO A 114 2.12 1.21 8.98
C PRO A 114 3.61 0.85 8.91
N THR A 115 3.93 -0.40 8.57
CA THR A 115 5.31 -0.85 8.44
C THR A 115 6.03 -0.10 7.32
N MET A 116 5.41 0.02 6.15
CA MET A 116 5.97 0.79 5.03
C MET A 116 6.10 2.28 5.36
N ILE A 117 5.11 2.86 6.05
CA ILE A 117 5.16 4.26 6.52
C ILE A 117 6.35 4.46 7.45
N ALA A 118 6.56 3.56 8.41
CA ALA A 118 7.68 3.63 9.34
C ALA A 118 9.04 3.55 8.62
N ILE A 119 9.18 2.66 7.62
CA ILE A 119 10.40 2.55 6.80
C ILE A 119 10.67 3.86 6.06
N CYS A 120 9.64 4.43 5.40
CA CYS A 120 9.76 5.69 4.70
C CYS A 120 10.20 6.83 5.62
N LEU A 121 9.53 7.01 6.77
CA LEU A 121 9.83 8.09 7.71
C LEU A 121 11.20 7.91 8.36
N TYR A 122 11.56 6.69 8.76
CA TYR A 122 12.87 6.41 9.33
C TYR A 122 14.00 6.75 8.35
N SER A 123 13.87 6.33 7.09
CA SER A 123 14.88 6.65 6.07
C SER A 123 14.86 8.13 5.66
N ALA A 124 13.71 8.82 5.68
CA ALA A 124 13.65 10.24 5.32
C ALA A 124 14.25 11.17 6.39
N ILE A 125 14.26 10.77 7.65
CA ILE A 125 14.73 11.59 8.78
C ILE A 125 16.20 11.32 9.13
N VAL A 126 16.71 10.11 8.83
CA VAL A 126 18.04 9.61 9.24
C VAL A 126 18.94 9.39 8.04
#